data_AF-A0A1G5LMA7-F1
#
_entry.id   AF-A0A1G5LMA7-F1
#
_cell.length_a   1.000
_cell.length_b   1.000
_cell.length_c   1.000
_cell.angle_alpha   90.00
_cell.angle_beta   90.00
_cell.angle_gamma   90.00
#
_symmetry.space_group_name_H-M   'P 1'
#
loop_
_entity.id
_entity.type
_entity.pdbx_description
1 polymer ?
#
loop_
_entity_poly.entity_id
_entity_poly.type
_entity_poly.pdbx_seq_one_letter_code
_entity_poly.pdbx_strand_id
1 'polypeptide(L)'
;MAGRTEQQSGPGTGGVPDGLLVGLLGFLLGLTILVWTATGLSGLVTHGAWPKGVTFTETPLAMRRLAASPHDMTAAWPGTPSAELSGYGLFWGLFIGELMVLMVLTMFVMGVVTRWRVVRARRREERRQERHDERYAERTQHAVPAAAEAVEAMEVVEATVPATPSPGPAPAPEPVAATTATTTTEAPTESDVREELLPLAPVVPSPRTPLVVYGPAATRRPTVVQAVREADGPALVVTSDPTVWAETKDARAKLGPVLVYDPGHLCDTPARLHWSPTAGCEAPDTAAARAIALLAPVRPQARIDAMTAETAETLLQCWLHAAAIDGRPFRQVHRWALGGNAHEPVRLLRTHTKAASGLAGLLESALTGHPERREMAQELTVRAFAALSSIHIREACTPNRSDSLALESFAGEGGTLYVVGEPIEDPRSGPGAMPLLTALASHVVEHGRRMAARSTDGRLDPPMTLVLDDVAAVAPLPQLPELLSTNQDQALPTLVLLRSQEQARARWTSPLQP
;
A
#
# COMPACT_ATOMS: atom_id res chain seq x y z
N MET A 1 3.24 -69.09 -11.06
CA MET A 1 3.74 -67.77 -11.47
C MET A 1 2.88 -66.71 -10.81
N ALA A 2 3.51 -65.61 -10.36
CA ALA A 2 2.97 -64.40 -9.70
C ALA A 2 3.30 -64.33 -8.20
N GLY A 3 4.46 -63.75 -7.91
CA GLY A 3 4.93 -63.41 -6.58
C GLY A 3 4.27 -62.15 -6.04
N ARG A 4 3.97 -62.16 -4.74
CA ARG A 4 3.75 -60.97 -3.92
C ARG A 4 5.11 -60.35 -3.61
N THR A 5 5.28 -59.08 -3.95
CA THR A 5 6.29 -58.20 -3.34
C THR A 5 5.54 -57.07 -2.67
N GLU A 6 5.52 -57.10 -1.33
CA GLU A 6 5.13 -55.97 -0.50
C GLU A 6 6.14 -54.84 -0.68
N GLN A 7 5.65 -53.65 -1.05
CA GLN A 7 6.46 -52.44 -1.13
C GLN A 7 6.11 -51.56 0.07
N GLN A 8 6.93 -51.64 1.10
CA GLN A 8 6.93 -50.74 2.26
C GLN A 8 7.28 -49.31 1.81
N SER A 9 6.34 -48.39 1.94
CA SER A 9 6.58 -46.95 1.79
C SER A 9 7.16 -46.40 3.10
N GLY A 10 8.47 -46.14 3.13
CA GLY A 10 9.11 -45.40 4.22
C GLY A 10 8.83 -43.90 4.13
N PRO A 11 8.89 -43.16 5.26
CA PRO A 11 8.67 -41.71 5.28
C PRO A 11 9.84 -41.00 4.58
N GLY A 12 9.52 -40.12 3.63
CA GLY A 12 10.49 -39.32 2.90
C GLY A 12 11.28 -38.39 3.82
N THR A 13 12.57 -38.66 3.94
CA THR A 13 13.56 -37.81 4.58
C THR A 13 13.65 -36.48 3.83
N GLY A 14 13.31 -35.37 4.50
CA GLY A 14 13.45 -34.02 3.94
C GLY A 14 14.90 -33.70 3.63
N GLY A 15 15.21 -33.42 2.35
CA GLY A 15 16.52 -32.95 1.93
C GLY A 15 16.79 -31.53 2.43
N VAL A 16 18.05 -31.26 2.81
CA VAL A 16 18.52 -29.91 3.14
C VAL A 16 18.37 -29.04 1.89
N PRO A 17 17.76 -27.85 1.97
CA PRO A 17 17.55 -26.99 0.80
C PRO A 17 18.90 -26.59 0.18
N ASP A 18 19.01 -26.73 -1.15
CA ASP A 18 20.25 -26.46 -1.90
C ASP A 18 20.80 -25.05 -1.68
N GLY A 19 19.93 -24.07 -1.42
CA GLY A 19 20.34 -22.70 -1.08
C GLY A 19 21.10 -22.59 0.25
N LEU A 20 20.76 -23.44 1.23
CA LEU A 20 21.45 -23.49 2.51
C LEU A 20 22.83 -24.15 2.37
N LEU A 21 22.95 -25.15 1.50
CA LEU A 21 24.23 -25.78 1.17
C LEU A 21 25.16 -24.82 0.44
N VAL A 22 24.65 -24.10 -0.57
CA VAL A 22 25.44 -23.11 -1.33
C VAL A 22 25.85 -21.93 -0.43
N GLY A 23 24.94 -21.45 0.43
CA GLY A 23 25.23 -20.40 1.40
C GLY A 23 26.29 -20.80 2.42
N LEU A 24 26.19 -22.03 2.95
CA LEU A 24 27.19 -22.58 3.88
C LEU A 24 28.56 -22.74 3.21
N LEU A 25 28.60 -23.24 1.97
CA LEU A 25 29.84 -23.39 1.21
C LEU A 25 30.52 -22.03 0.96
N GLY A 26 29.74 -21.01 0.59
CA GLY A 26 30.24 -19.66 0.38
C GLY A 26 30.76 -19.01 1.67
N PHE A 27 30.06 -19.22 2.79
CA PHE A 27 30.50 -18.74 4.11
C PHE A 27 31.83 -19.38 4.53
N LEU A 28 31.95 -20.70 4.40
CA LEU A 28 33.18 -21.42 4.73
C LEU A 28 34.35 -20.97 3.85
N LEU A 29 34.12 -20.77 2.55
CA LEU A 29 35.14 -20.27 1.64
C LEU A 29 35.59 -18.84 2.01
N GLY A 30 34.65 -17.93 2.28
CA GLY A 30 34.96 -16.56 2.70
C GLY A 30 35.75 -16.51 4.00
N LEU A 31 35.36 -17.34 4.97
CA LEU A 31 36.05 -17.45 6.25
C LEU A 31 37.48 -18.01 6.09
N THR A 32 37.70 -18.97 5.19
CA THR A 32 39.05 -19.47 4.88
C THR A 32 39.92 -18.42 4.22
N ILE A 33 39.38 -17.59 3.32
CA ILE A 33 40.13 -16.50 2.70
C ILE A 33 40.56 -15.48 3.77
N LEU A 34 39.64 -15.06 4.64
CA LEU A 34 39.91 -14.10 5.72
C LEU A 34 41.01 -14.56 6.69
N VAL A 35 41.02 -15.84 7.09
CA VAL A 35 42.08 -16.34 7.99
C VAL A 35 43.42 -16.49 7.28
N TRP A 36 43.41 -16.86 6.00
CA TRP A 36 44.64 -16.91 5.20
C TRP A 36 45.24 -15.51 5.00
N THR A 37 44.42 -14.51 4.63
CA THR A 37 44.86 -13.11 4.47
C THR A 37 45.34 -12.53 5.78
N ALA A 38 44.59 -12.68 6.87
CA ALA A 38 44.98 -12.17 8.17
C ALA A 38 46.31 -12.77 8.67
N THR A 39 46.57 -14.06 8.43
CA THR A 39 47.83 -14.73 8.83
C THR A 39 49.01 -14.23 7.99
N GLY A 40 48.83 -14.07 6.68
CA GLY A 40 49.90 -13.59 5.82
C GLY A 40 50.21 -12.11 6.01
N LEU A 41 49.17 -11.29 6.20
CA LEU A 41 49.30 -9.86 6.44
C LEU A 41 49.91 -9.57 7.82
N SER A 42 49.60 -10.38 8.84
CA SER A 42 50.22 -10.24 10.16
C SER A 42 51.71 -10.56 10.12
N GLY A 43 52.12 -11.63 9.42
CA GLY A 43 53.53 -11.96 9.21
C GLY A 43 54.29 -10.91 8.39
N LEU A 44 53.63 -10.35 7.36
CA LEU A 44 54.18 -9.26 6.55
C LEU A 44 54.42 -8.00 7.39
N VAL A 45 53.49 -7.64 8.27
CA VAL A 45 53.60 -6.45 9.14
C VAL A 45 54.68 -6.62 10.21
N THR A 46 54.88 -7.83 10.76
CA THR A 46 55.89 -8.05 11.81
C THR A 46 57.29 -8.32 11.29
N HIS A 47 57.42 -9.05 10.18
CA HIS A 47 58.70 -9.57 9.70
C HIS A 47 59.08 -9.05 8.30
N GLY A 48 58.24 -8.21 7.68
CA GLY A 48 58.52 -7.59 6.39
C GLY A 48 58.43 -8.52 5.18
N ALA A 49 58.03 -9.79 5.39
CA ALA A 49 57.89 -10.80 4.34
C ALA A 49 56.67 -11.69 4.61
N TRP A 50 56.10 -12.24 3.53
CA TRP A 50 55.03 -13.23 3.65
C TRP A 50 55.60 -14.55 4.20
N PRO A 51 55.02 -15.14 5.26
CA PRO A 51 55.56 -16.34 5.91
C PRO A 51 55.61 -17.54 4.97
N LYS A 52 56.70 -18.30 5.01
CA LYS A 52 56.83 -19.53 4.22
C LYS A 52 56.04 -20.65 4.89
N GLY A 53 55.10 -21.25 4.15
CA GLY A 53 54.25 -22.35 4.66
C GLY A 53 52.79 -21.96 4.95
N VAL A 54 52.43 -20.67 4.89
CA VAL A 54 51.02 -20.24 4.96
C VAL A 54 50.36 -20.46 3.59
N THR A 55 49.88 -21.69 3.36
CA THR A 55 49.21 -22.09 2.12
C THR A 55 47.70 -22.05 2.27
N PHE A 56 47.01 -21.63 1.19
CA PHE A 56 45.54 -21.56 1.17
C PHE A 56 44.89 -22.91 1.50
N THR A 57 45.50 -24.00 1.04
CA THR A 57 45.03 -25.39 1.23
C THR A 57 45.07 -25.88 2.67
N GLU A 58 45.96 -25.34 3.51
CA GLU A 58 46.10 -25.74 4.92
C GLU A 58 45.25 -24.90 5.88
N THR A 59 44.68 -23.79 5.39
CA THR A 59 43.87 -22.85 6.18
C THR A 59 42.67 -23.48 6.89
N PRO A 60 41.89 -24.42 6.31
CA PRO A 60 40.78 -25.06 7.02
C PRO A 60 41.24 -25.88 8.25
N LEU A 61 42.43 -26.50 8.17
CA LEU A 61 43.01 -27.24 9.29
C LEU A 61 43.54 -26.28 10.36
N ALA A 62 44.17 -25.18 9.94
CA ALA A 62 44.63 -24.11 10.82
C ALA A 62 43.47 -23.44 11.56
N MET A 63 42.35 -23.17 10.88
CA MET A 63 41.10 -22.66 11.46
C MET A 63 40.59 -23.54 12.59
N ARG A 64 40.52 -24.86 12.35
CA ARG A 64 40.08 -25.83 13.37
C ARG A 64 40.97 -25.81 14.62
N ARG A 65 42.27 -25.58 14.45
CA ARG A 65 43.24 -25.53 15.56
C ARG A 65 43.20 -24.20 16.30
N LEU A 66 43.02 -23.08 15.59
CA LEU A 66 42.79 -21.76 16.19
C LEU A 66 41.49 -21.72 16.99
N ALA A 67 40.45 -22.44 16.57
CA ALA A 67 39.22 -22.58 17.33
C ALA A 67 39.42 -23.36 18.64
N ALA A 68 40.36 -24.30 18.69
CA ALA A 68 40.69 -25.06 19.90
C ALA A 68 41.68 -24.32 20.81
N SER A 69 42.64 -23.61 20.22
CA SER A 69 43.70 -22.86 20.92
C SER A 69 43.88 -21.47 20.30
N PRO A 70 43.06 -20.47 20.68
CA PRO A 70 43.04 -19.15 20.03
C PRO A 70 44.33 -18.33 20.14
N HIS A 71 45.21 -18.69 21.07
CA HIS A 71 46.44 -17.96 21.37
C HIS A 71 47.70 -18.61 20.78
N ASP A 72 47.60 -19.82 20.21
CA ASP A 72 48.74 -20.60 19.71
C ASP A 72 48.77 -20.66 18.18
N MET A 73 49.48 -19.72 17.59
CA MET A 73 49.63 -19.62 16.13
C MET A 73 50.58 -20.66 15.55
N THR A 74 51.57 -21.07 16.34
CA THR A 74 52.53 -22.11 15.94
C THR A 74 51.86 -23.47 15.84
N ALA A 75 50.88 -23.77 16.70
CA ALA A 75 50.05 -24.96 16.60
C ALA A 75 49.12 -24.92 15.37
N ALA A 76 48.66 -23.73 14.99
CA ALA A 76 47.81 -23.52 13.82
C ALA A 76 48.55 -23.77 12.49
N TRP A 77 49.83 -23.35 12.41
CA TRP A 77 50.67 -23.46 11.21
C TRP A 77 51.97 -24.23 11.50
N PRO A 78 51.91 -25.57 11.63
CA PRO A 78 53.05 -26.39 12.06
C PRO A 78 54.19 -26.43 11.04
N GLY A 79 53.92 -26.13 9.76
CA GLY A 79 54.90 -26.10 8.68
C GLY A 79 55.63 -24.77 8.50
N THR A 80 55.27 -23.73 9.27
CA THR A 80 55.87 -22.40 9.19
C THR A 80 56.83 -22.18 10.35
N PRO A 81 58.06 -21.68 10.12
CA PRO A 81 58.99 -21.36 11.20
C PRO A 81 58.36 -20.39 12.21
N SER A 82 58.46 -20.70 13.51
CA SER A 82 57.86 -19.89 14.57
C SER A 82 58.36 -18.44 14.61
N ALA A 83 59.58 -18.20 14.10
CA ALA A 83 60.18 -16.88 13.96
C ALA A 83 59.56 -16.02 12.84
N GLU A 84 58.73 -16.59 11.96
CA GLU A 84 58.05 -15.86 10.88
C GLU A 84 56.58 -15.53 11.21
N LEU A 85 56.05 -16.09 12.30
CA LEU A 85 54.66 -15.91 12.73
C LEU A 85 54.53 -14.72 13.69
N SER A 86 53.56 -13.84 13.44
CA SER A 86 53.26 -12.69 14.31
C SER A 86 52.78 -13.12 15.70
N GLY A 87 52.67 -12.18 16.66
CA GLY A 87 51.94 -12.44 17.90
C GLY A 87 50.41 -12.57 17.68
N TYR A 88 49.73 -13.36 18.52
CA TYR A 88 48.29 -13.65 18.38
C TYR A 88 47.41 -12.39 18.31
N GLY A 89 47.75 -11.33 19.06
CA GLY A 89 47.00 -10.09 19.10
C GLY A 89 46.95 -9.34 17.75
N LEU A 90 48.04 -9.36 16.98
CA LEU A 90 48.10 -8.66 15.70
C LEU A 90 47.23 -9.34 14.64
N PHE A 91 47.27 -10.67 14.58
CA PHE A 91 46.40 -11.45 13.70
C PHE A 91 44.93 -11.27 14.02
N TRP A 92 44.53 -11.36 15.29
CA TRP A 92 43.12 -11.16 15.65
C TRP A 92 42.68 -9.72 15.35
N GLY A 93 43.56 -8.73 15.53
CA GLY A 93 43.32 -7.35 15.13
C GLY A 93 43.09 -7.20 13.61
N LEU A 94 43.94 -7.82 12.79
CA LEU A 94 43.82 -7.79 11.33
C LEU A 94 42.60 -8.59 10.84
N PHE A 95 42.32 -9.76 11.43
CA PHE A 95 41.16 -10.57 11.09
C PHE A 95 39.84 -9.84 11.39
N ILE A 96 39.71 -9.23 12.58
CA ILE A 96 38.52 -8.44 12.94
C ILE A 96 38.42 -7.18 12.06
N GLY A 97 39.56 -6.54 11.76
CA GLY A 97 39.62 -5.40 10.85
C GLY A 97 39.13 -5.73 9.44
N GLU A 98 39.62 -6.82 8.85
CA GLU A 98 39.20 -7.31 7.53
C GLU A 98 37.71 -7.67 7.52
N LEU A 99 37.20 -8.33 8.57
CA LEU A 99 35.79 -8.67 8.71
C LEU A 99 34.90 -7.42 8.80
N MET A 100 35.32 -6.40 9.56
CA MET A 100 34.61 -5.13 9.66
C MET A 100 34.57 -4.40 8.32
N VAL A 101 35.70 -4.34 7.60
CA VAL A 101 35.77 -3.74 6.26
C VAL A 101 34.86 -4.46 5.28
N LEU A 102 34.87 -5.80 5.28
CA LEU A 102 34.01 -6.61 4.42
C LEU A 102 32.52 -6.38 4.73
N MET A 103 32.15 -6.29 6.02
CA MET A 103 30.78 -6.00 6.44
C MET A 103 30.33 -4.61 5.97
N VAL A 104 31.16 -3.59 6.16
CA VAL A 104 30.88 -2.22 5.71
C VAL A 104 30.77 -2.14 4.18
N LEU A 105 31.68 -2.79 3.46
CA LEU A 105 31.65 -2.85 2.00
C LEU A 105 30.39 -3.55 1.50
N THR A 106 29.98 -4.66 2.13
CA THR A 106 28.77 -5.39 1.77
C THR A 106 27.52 -4.53 1.99
N MET A 107 27.44 -3.83 3.12
CA MET A 107 26.34 -2.90 3.42
C MET A 107 26.30 -1.73 2.43
N PHE A 108 27.47 -1.18 2.08
CA PHE A 108 27.59 -0.11 1.10
C PHE A 108 27.19 -0.56 -0.31
N VAL A 109 27.69 -1.70 -0.78
CA VAL A 109 27.33 -2.26 -2.09
C VAL A 109 25.83 -2.57 -2.15
N MET A 110 25.24 -3.13 -1.09
CA MET A 110 23.79 -3.35 -1.02
C MET A 110 23.01 -2.03 -1.12
N GLY A 111 23.44 -0.98 -0.40
CA GLY A 111 22.85 0.36 -0.48
C GLY A 111 22.99 1.02 -1.86
N VAL A 112 24.13 0.83 -2.53
CA VAL A 112 24.37 1.35 -3.88
C VAL A 112 23.58 0.57 -4.92
N VAL A 113 23.50 -0.76 -4.82
CA VAL A 113 22.75 -1.61 -5.76
C VAL A 113 21.25 -1.37 -5.63
N THR A 114 20.72 -1.22 -4.42
CA THR A 114 19.29 -0.89 -4.21
C THR A 114 18.95 0.48 -4.81
N ARG A 115 19.75 1.51 -4.54
CA ARG A 115 19.59 2.83 -5.18
C ARG A 115 19.77 2.78 -6.70
N TRP A 116 20.76 2.05 -7.20
CA TRP A 116 21.02 1.91 -8.64
C TRP A 116 19.92 1.16 -9.37
N ARG A 117 19.33 0.12 -8.76
CA ARG A 117 18.18 -0.60 -9.32
C ARG A 117 16.94 0.30 -9.38
N VAL A 118 16.69 1.12 -8.37
CA VAL A 118 15.60 2.12 -8.36
C VAL A 118 15.81 3.18 -9.44
N VAL A 119 17.02 3.73 -9.57
CA VAL A 119 17.35 4.72 -10.60
C VAL A 119 17.32 4.11 -12.01
N ARG A 120 17.76 2.85 -12.18
CA ARG A 120 17.76 2.16 -13.46
C ARG A 120 16.36 1.71 -13.89
N ALA A 121 15.46 1.43 -12.94
CA ALA A 121 14.03 1.24 -13.22
C ALA A 121 13.42 2.54 -13.77
N ARG A 122 13.65 3.66 -13.08
CA ARG A 122 13.20 5.00 -13.53
C ARG A 122 13.76 5.38 -14.90
N ARG A 123 15.06 5.20 -15.16
CA ARG A 123 15.66 5.47 -16.48
C ARG A 123 15.16 4.54 -17.60
N ARG A 124 14.69 3.33 -17.29
CA ARG A 124 14.09 2.43 -18.29
C ARG A 124 12.66 2.84 -18.62
N GLU A 125 11.95 3.42 -17.65
CA GLU A 125 10.62 4.02 -17.84
C GLU A 125 10.74 5.32 -18.64
N GLU A 126 11.67 6.21 -18.28
CA GLU A 126 11.99 7.43 -19.04
C GLU A 126 12.36 7.10 -20.49
N ARG A 127 13.26 6.14 -20.75
CA ARG A 127 13.59 5.71 -22.12
C ARG A 127 12.46 4.97 -22.86
N ARG A 128 11.47 4.45 -22.14
CA ARG A 128 10.27 3.87 -22.76
C ARG A 128 9.28 4.97 -23.11
N GLN A 129 9.20 6.00 -22.28
CA GLN A 129 8.40 7.19 -22.49
C GLN A 129 8.96 8.02 -23.65
N GLU A 130 10.26 8.30 -23.66
CA GLU A 130 10.95 8.97 -24.78
C GLU A 130 10.75 8.22 -26.11
N ARG A 131 10.85 6.88 -26.11
CA ARG A 131 10.56 6.09 -27.33
C ARG A 131 9.09 6.04 -27.71
N HIS A 132 8.19 6.21 -26.75
CA HIS A 132 6.76 6.30 -27.01
C HIS A 132 6.42 7.68 -27.56
N ASP A 133 7.03 8.73 -27.02
CA ASP A 133 6.88 10.12 -27.44
C ASP A 133 7.55 10.36 -28.80
N GLU A 134 8.71 9.75 -29.08
CA GLU A 134 9.34 9.73 -30.41
C GLU A 134 8.47 9.00 -31.44
N ARG A 135 7.89 7.83 -31.11
CA ARG A 135 6.96 7.12 -32.00
C ARG A 135 5.66 7.90 -32.20
N TYR A 136 5.20 8.61 -31.19
CA TYR A 136 4.02 9.47 -31.26
C TYR A 136 4.31 10.69 -32.14
N ALA A 137 5.47 11.33 -31.96
CA ALA A 137 5.94 12.44 -32.78
C ALA A 137 6.18 12.02 -34.24
N GLU A 138 6.77 10.86 -34.49
CA GLU A 138 6.98 10.30 -35.85
C GLU A 138 5.64 9.97 -36.53
N ARG A 139 4.69 9.39 -35.79
CA ARG A 139 3.32 9.12 -36.26
C ARG A 139 2.53 10.42 -36.51
N THR A 140 2.79 11.48 -35.74
CA THR A 140 2.17 12.79 -35.92
C THR A 140 2.81 13.56 -37.08
N GLN A 141 4.13 13.47 -37.28
CA GLN A 141 4.83 14.08 -38.41
C GLN A 141 4.53 13.38 -39.74
N HIS A 142 4.35 12.06 -39.78
CA HIS A 142 3.94 11.34 -40.98
C HIS A 142 2.44 11.47 -41.30
N ALA A 143 1.61 11.90 -40.34
CA ALA A 143 0.19 12.17 -40.57
C ALA A 143 -0.08 13.57 -41.15
N VAL A 144 0.90 14.50 -41.08
CA VAL A 144 0.71 15.91 -41.44
C VAL A 144 0.98 16.28 -42.92
N PRO A 145 1.66 15.50 -43.80
CA PRO A 145 1.73 15.91 -45.20
C PRO A 145 0.40 15.73 -45.95
N ALA A 146 -0.44 14.76 -45.54
CA ALA A 146 -1.65 14.41 -46.29
C ALA A 146 -2.85 15.35 -46.01
N ALA A 147 -2.86 16.04 -44.86
CA ALA A 147 -3.94 16.97 -44.52
C ALA A 147 -3.66 18.41 -45.00
N ALA A 148 -2.41 18.78 -45.24
CA ALA A 148 -2.05 20.10 -45.77
C ALA A 148 -2.32 20.21 -47.29
N GLU A 149 -2.04 19.16 -48.06
CA GLU A 149 -2.32 19.14 -49.51
C GLU A 149 -3.83 19.09 -49.84
N ALA A 150 -4.67 18.58 -48.92
CA ALA A 150 -6.11 18.51 -49.12
C ALA A 150 -6.84 19.84 -48.81
N VAL A 151 -6.24 20.73 -48.03
CA VAL A 151 -6.83 22.04 -47.70
C VAL A 151 -6.41 23.10 -48.72
N GLU A 152 -5.19 23.06 -49.25
CA GLU A 152 -4.75 23.98 -50.32
C GLU A 152 -5.47 23.77 -51.66
N ALA A 153 -6.02 22.57 -51.91
CA ALA A 153 -6.78 22.28 -53.14
C ALA A 153 -8.23 22.81 -53.12
N MET A 154 -8.74 23.27 -51.97
CA MET A 154 -10.14 23.69 -51.82
C MET A 154 -10.33 25.19 -51.57
N GLU A 155 -9.24 25.97 -51.51
CA GLU A 155 -9.26 27.43 -51.23
C GLU A 155 -8.93 28.30 -52.46
N VAL A 156 -8.98 27.75 -53.69
CA VAL A 156 -8.75 28.51 -54.93
C VAL A 156 -9.88 28.33 -55.93
N VAL A 157 -11.15 28.51 -55.53
CA VAL A 157 -12.22 28.87 -56.50
C VAL A 157 -13.32 29.70 -55.81
N GLU A 158 -13.09 30.99 -55.57
CA GLU A 158 -14.18 31.97 -55.66
C GLU A 158 -13.67 33.40 -55.84
N ALA A 159 -13.73 33.91 -57.08
CA ALA A 159 -13.99 35.32 -57.39
C ALA A 159 -14.05 35.52 -58.92
N THR A 160 -15.21 35.35 -59.55
CA THR A 160 -15.56 36.18 -60.71
C THR A 160 -17.08 36.27 -60.91
N VAL A 161 -17.60 37.49 -60.76
CA VAL A 161 -18.98 37.90 -61.10
C VAL A 161 -19.04 38.19 -62.61
N PRO A 162 -20.14 37.86 -63.31
CA PRO A 162 -20.86 38.94 -64.00
C PRO A 162 -22.39 38.84 -63.93
N ALA A 163 -23.00 40.01 -64.15
CA ALA A 163 -24.38 40.39 -63.89
C ALA A 163 -25.43 39.93 -64.91
N THR A 164 -26.69 39.85 -64.48
CA THR A 164 -27.88 40.35 -65.24
C THR A 164 -29.12 40.45 -64.30
N PRO A 165 -30.13 41.28 -64.62
CA PRO A 165 -31.04 41.91 -63.66
C PRO A 165 -32.33 41.13 -63.37
N SER A 166 -32.95 41.46 -62.23
CA SER A 166 -34.30 41.06 -61.81
C SER A 166 -35.39 41.71 -62.69
N PRO A 167 -36.60 41.12 -62.81
CA PRO A 167 -37.68 41.56 -61.91
C PRO A 167 -38.78 40.52 -61.56
N GLY A 168 -39.37 40.69 -60.37
CA GLY A 168 -40.84 40.65 -60.20
C GLY A 168 -41.49 39.37 -59.66
N PRO A 169 -42.65 39.47 -58.98
CA PRO A 169 -42.95 38.69 -57.76
C PRO A 169 -44.03 37.60 -57.89
N ALA A 170 -44.12 36.77 -56.85
CA ALA A 170 -45.02 35.63 -56.62
C ALA A 170 -46.52 35.86 -56.93
N PRO A 171 -47.31 34.77 -57.07
CA PRO A 171 -48.16 34.38 -55.93
C PRO A 171 -48.26 32.86 -55.67
N ALA A 172 -48.63 32.55 -54.43
CA ALA A 172 -48.99 31.22 -53.89
C ALA A 172 -50.42 30.78 -54.31
N PRO A 173 -51.05 29.79 -53.65
CA PRO A 173 -50.73 28.36 -53.44
C PRO A 173 -51.86 27.47 -54.02
N GLU A 174 -51.78 26.13 -53.92
CA GLU A 174 -52.88 25.22 -53.46
C GLU A 174 -52.61 23.71 -53.78
N PRO A 175 -53.32 22.78 -53.09
CA PRO A 175 -52.78 21.51 -52.59
C PRO A 175 -53.33 20.29 -53.33
N VAL A 176 -52.67 19.14 -53.21
CA VAL A 176 -53.33 17.84 -53.43
C VAL A 176 -52.84 16.81 -52.43
N ALA A 177 -53.83 16.19 -51.78
CA ALA A 177 -53.74 15.14 -50.79
C ALA A 177 -53.39 13.77 -51.40
N ALA A 178 -53.21 12.82 -50.48
CA ALA A 178 -53.70 11.44 -50.53
C ALA A 178 -52.62 10.33 -50.50
N THR A 179 -52.59 9.69 -49.32
CA THR A 179 -52.80 8.23 -49.14
C THR A 179 -51.72 7.30 -49.70
N THR A 180 -51.07 6.50 -48.84
CA THR A 180 -51.52 5.14 -48.46
C THR A 180 -50.40 4.44 -47.68
N ALA A 181 -50.74 3.88 -46.53
CA ALA A 181 -49.91 2.94 -45.80
C ALA A 181 -49.98 1.55 -46.46
N THR A 182 -48.86 0.82 -46.58
CA THR A 182 -48.90 -0.65 -46.54
C THR A 182 -47.58 -1.21 -46.02
N THR A 183 -47.74 -2.06 -45.02
CA THR A 183 -46.77 -2.86 -44.28
C THR A 183 -46.27 -4.04 -45.12
N THR A 184 -45.09 -4.56 -44.76
CA THR A 184 -44.74 -6.01 -44.65
C THR A 184 -43.67 -6.55 -45.61
N THR A 185 -42.51 -6.86 -45.00
CA THR A 185 -41.69 -8.09 -45.16
C THR A 185 -40.48 -8.15 -46.11
N GLU A 186 -39.42 -8.70 -45.50
CA GLU A 186 -38.22 -9.40 -46.00
C GLU A 186 -36.97 -8.60 -46.44
N ALA A 187 -35.95 -8.73 -45.58
CA ALA A 187 -34.51 -8.66 -45.87
C ALA A 187 -34.07 -9.88 -46.73
N PRO A 188 -32.82 -10.01 -47.24
CA PRO A 188 -31.61 -9.22 -46.99
C PRO A 188 -30.82 -8.82 -48.27
N THR A 189 -29.77 -7.99 -48.14
CA THR A 189 -28.37 -8.30 -48.54
C THR A 189 -27.45 -7.13 -48.16
N GLU A 190 -26.26 -7.51 -47.69
CA GLU A 190 -25.12 -6.78 -47.14
C GLU A 190 -24.60 -5.61 -47.98
N SER A 191 -24.05 -4.58 -47.32
CA SER A 191 -22.72 -4.03 -47.61
C SER A 191 -22.30 -2.97 -46.58
N ASP A 192 -21.30 -3.34 -45.78
CA ASP A 192 -20.21 -2.55 -45.20
C ASP A 192 -20.37 -1.02 -44.99
N VAL A 193 -20.53 -0.63 -43.73
CA VAL A 193 -19.74 0.50 -43.16
C VAL A 193 -19.26 0.08 -41.77
N ARG A 194 -17.98 -0.29 -41.71
CA ARG A 194 -17.25 -0.51 -40.45
C ARG A 194 -16.86 0.84 -39.90
N GLU A 195 -17.71 1.43 -39.08
CA GLU A 195 -17.32 2.52 -38.18
C GLU A 195 -16.43 1.93 -37.06
N GLU A 196 -15.16 2.30 -37.08
CA GLU A 196 -14.23 2.07 -35.98
C GLU A 196 -14.71 2.83 -34.73
N LEU A 197 -15.53 2.15 -33.93
CA LEU A 197 -15.84 2.53 -32.56
C LEU A 197 -14.53 2.55 -31.75
N LEU A 198 -13.97 3.74 -31.57
CA LEU A 198 -13.10 4.05 -30.45
C LEU A 198 -13.76 3.50 -29.17
N PRO A 199 -13.05 2.77 -28.29
CA PRO A 199 -13.66 2.27 -27.07
C PRO A 199 -14.08 3.46 -26.21
N LEU A 200 -15.39 3.75 -26.23
CA LEU A 200 -16.05 4.65 -25.31
C LEU A 200 -15.61 4.26 -23.90
N ALA A 201 -14.96 5.19 -23.21
CA ALA A 201 -14.79 5.10 -21.77
C ALA A 201 -16.17 4.79 -21.17
N PRO A 202 -16.29 3.82 -20.25
CA PRO A 202 -17.59 3.50 -19.68
C PRO A 202 -18.18 4.77 -19.06
N VAL A 203 -19.32 5.20 -19.58
CA VAL A 203 -20.13 6.26 -18.97
C VAL A 203 -20.66 5.66 -17.68
N VAL A 204 -19.94 5.92 -16.59
CA VAL A 204 -20.35 5.50 -15.25
C VAL A 204 -21.52 6.40 -14.84
N PRO A 205 -22.71 5.86 -14.53
CA PRO A 205 -23.78 6.68 -13.98
C PRO A 205 -23.33 7.26 -12.64
N SER A 206 -23.79 8.49 -12.36
CA SER A 206 -23.61 9.18 -11.08
C SER A 206 -23.79 8.18 -9.92
N PRO A 207 -22.96 8.23 -8.86
CA PRO A 207 -22.84 7.16 -7.90
C PRO A 207 -24.15 7.02 -7.10
N ARG A 208 -25.08 6.25 -7.65
CA ARG A 208 -26.34 5.84 -7.02
C ARG A 208 -26.35 4.33 -6.75
N THR A 209 -25.41 3.60 -7.35
CA THR A 209 -25.18 2.17 -7.14
C THR A 209 -23.71 1.93 -6.81
N PRO A 210 -23.38 0.99 -5.91
CA PRO A 210 -22.02 0.55 -5.69
C PRO A 210 -21.38 0.10 -7.01
N LEU A 211 -20.14 0.50 -7.26
CA LEU A 211 -19.41 0.11 -8.48
C LEU A 211 -17.98 -0.28 -8.13
N VAL A 212 -17.52 -1.40 -8.69
CA VAL A 212 -16.13 -1.83 -8.62
C VAL A 212 -15.50 -1.70 -10.00
N VAL A 213 -14.44 -0.89 -10.10
CA VAL A 213 -13.69 -0.67 -11.34
C VAL A 213 -12.26 -1.20 -11.19
N TYR A 214 -11.83 -2.01 -12.15
CA TYR A 214 -10.46 -2.50 -12.22
C TYR A 214 -9.72 -1.84 -13.37
N GLY A 215 -8.48 -1.39 -13.13
CA GLY A 215 -7.63 -0.88 -14.20
C GLY A 215 -6.38 -0.17 -13.67
N PRO A 216 -5.43 0.20 -14.54
CA PRO A 216 -4.26 1.00 -14.17
C PRO A 216 -4.64 2.45 -13.81
N ALA A 217 -3.72 3.18 -13.17
CA ALA A 217 -3.97 4.54 -12.67
C ALA A 217 -4.51 5.49 -13.75
N ALA A 218 -3.98 5.40 -14.98
CA ALA A 218 -4.42 6.20 -16.11
C ALA A 218 -5.92 6.04 -16.45
N THR A 219 -6.50 4.86 -16.20
CA THR A 219 -7.92 4.58 -16.43
C THR A 219 -8.80 4.91 -15.21
N ARG A 220 -8.26 4.74 -13.99
CA ARG A 220 -9.00 5.01 -12.75
C ARG A 220 -9.12 6.50 -12.48
N ARG A 221 -8.03 7.26 -12.65
CA ARG A 221 -7.95 8.67 -12.26
C ARG A 221 -9.07 9.55 -12.85
N PRO A 222 -9.39 9.51 -14.15
CA PRO A 222 -10.52 10.29 -14.69
C PRO A 222 -11.85 9.97 -14.01
N THR A 223 -12.10 8.67 -13.75
CA THR A 223 -13.30 8.18 -13.05
C THR A 223 -13.37 8.72 -11.61
N VAL A 224 -12.24 8.75 -10.91
CA VAL A 224 -12.13 9.32 -9.55
C VAL A 224 -12.46 10.81 -9.54
N VAL A 225 -11.80 11.59 -10.40
CA VAL A 225 -12.01 13.04 -10.47
C VAL A 225 -13.46 13.36 -10.82
N GLN A 226 -14.04 12.62 -11.77
CA GLN A 226 -15.43 12.80 -12.14
C GLN A 226 -16.38 12.48 -10.97
N ALA A 227 -16.20 11.35 -10.29
CA ALA A 227 -17.04 10.96 -9.16
C ALA A 227 -16.97 11.96 -8.00
N VAL A 228 -15.80 12.57 -7.74
CA VAL A 228 -15.65 13.61 -6.71
C VAL A 228 -16.36 14.90 -7.11
N ARG A 229 -16.34 15.28 -8.40
CA ARG A 229 -17.03 16.46 -8.92
C ARG A 229 -18.55 16.30 -8.92
N GLU A 230 -19.03 15.10 -9.17
CA GLU A 230 -20.46 14.75 -9.22
C GLU A 230 -21.09 14.47 -7.84
N ALA A 231 -20.29 14.40 -6.78
CA ALA A 231 -20.84 14.19 -5.44
C ALA A 231 -21.63 15.43 -4.99
N ASP A 232 -22.95 15.37 -4.91
CA ASP A 232 -23.73 16.54 -4.44
C ASP A 232 -23.61 16.76 -2.92
N GLY A 233 -23.43 15.68 -2.17
CA GLY A 233 -23.37 15.67 -0.71
C GLY A 233 -21.96 15.60 -0.13
N PRO A 234 -21.83 15.23 1.15
CA PRO A 234 -20.53 15.00 1.76
C PRO A 234 -19.79 13.84 1.08
N ALA A 235 -18.46 13.86 1.11
CA ALA A 235 -17.66 12.84 0.45
C ALA A 235 -16.46 12.37 1.28
N LEU A 236 -16.16 11.07 1.19
CA LEU A 236 -14.91 10.47 1.64
C LEU A 236 -14.13 10.03 0.41
N VAL A 237 -12.93 10.59 0.22
CA VAL A 237 -12.05 10.28 -0.91
C VAL A 237 -10.78 9.62 -0.37
N VAL A 238 -10.59 8.34 -0.63
CA VAL A 238 -9.32 7.63 -0.39
C VAL A 238 -8.57 7.60 -1.71
N THR A 239 -7.30 8.02 -1.75
CA THR A 239 -6.51 7.97 -2.98
C THR A 239 -5.01 7.88 -2.73
N SER A 240 -4.30 7.27 -3.69
CA SER A 240 -2.84 7.30 -3.77
C SER A 240 -2.29 8.51 -4.55
N ASP A 241 -3.16 9.24 -5.25
CA ASP A 241 -2.79 10.32 -6.16
C ASP A 241 -3.11 11.69 -5.54
N PRO A 242 -2.11 12.44 -5.02
CA PRO A 242 -2.35 13.76 -4.43
C PRO A 242 -2.87 14.78 -5.43
N THR A 243 -2.74 14.54 -6.75
CA THR A 243 -3.29 15.43 -7.78
C THR A 243 -4.82 15.40 -7.82
N VAL A 244 -5.46 14.31 -7.37
CA VAL A 244 -6.92 14.24 -7.23
C VAL A 244 -7.40 15.32 -6.27
N TRP A 245 -6.77 15.44 -5.10
CA TRP A 245 -7.07 16.52 -4.16
C TRP A 245 -6.82 17.90 -4.77
N ALA A 246 -5.63 18.09 -5.37
CA ALA A 246 -5.26 19.40 -5.94
C ALA A 246 -6.25 19.89 -7.00
N GLU A 247 -6.75 18.98 -7.85
CA GLU A 247 -7.67 19.30 -8.95
C GLU A 247 -9.12 19.49 -8.49
N THR A 248 -9.53 18.88 -7.39
CA THR A 248 -10.96 18.84 -6.97
C THR A 248 -11.27 19.65 -5.72
N LYS A 249 -10.28 20.01 -4.89
CA LYS A 249 -10.48 20.75 -3.64
C LYS A 249 -11.24 22.07 -3.83
N ASP A 250 -10.96 22.84 -4.88
CA ASP A 250 -11.55 24.17 -5.05
C ASP A 250 -13.03 24.08 -5.48
N ALA A 251 -13.39 23.02 -6.21
CA ALA A 251 -14.79 22.73 -6.51
C ALA A 251 -15.54 22.26 -5.26
N ARG A 252 -14.93 21.37 -4.48
CA ARG A 252 -15.50 20.85 -3.22
C ARG A 252 -15.66 21.93 -2.15
N ALA A 253 -14.73 22.88 -2.06
CA ALA A 253 -14.78 23.99 -1.11
C ALA A 253 -15.99 24.92 -1.32
N LYS A 254 -16.64 24.87 -2.48
CA LYS A 254 -17.89 25.61 -2.74
C LYS A 254 -19.12 24.94 -2.12
N LEU A 255 -19.03 23.66 -1.79
CA LEU A 255 -20.13 22.85 -1.24
C LEU A 255 -20.03 22.67 0.27
N GLY A 256 -18.81 22.62 0.82
CA GLY A 256 -18.57 22.47 2.24
C GLY A 256 -17.08 22.47 2.60
N PRO A 257 -16.74 22.25 3.88
CA PRO A 257 -15.35 22.22 4.33
C PRO A 257 -14.55 21.11 3.65
N VAL A 258 -13.33 21.40 3.22
CA VAL A 258 -12.41 20.42 2.61
C VAL A 258 -11.30 20.09 3.60
N LEU A 259 -11.33 18.86 4.10
CA LEU A 259 -10.35 18.32 5.04
C LEU A 259 -9.40 17.38 4.31
N VAL A 260 -8.13 17.37 4.73
CA VAL A 260 -7.11 16.48 4.20
C VAL A 260 -6.39 15.79 5.34
N TYR A 261 -6.56 14.48 5.44
CA TYR A 261 -5.73 13.63 6.28
C TYR A 261 -4.63 13.00 5.42
N ASP A 262 -3.43 13.54 5.58
CA ASP A 262 -2.23 13.13 4.83
C ASP A 262 -1.03 13.11 5.78
N PRO A 263 -0.92 12.05 6.60
CA PRO A 263 0.19 11.88 7.53
C PRO A 263 1.55 11.71 6.83
N GLY A 264 1.57 11.41 5.51
CA GLY A 264 2.79 11.24 4.71
C GLY A 264 3.28 12.52 4.02
N HIS A 265 2.53 13.62 4.13
CA HIS A 265 2.84 14.91 3.49
C HIS A 265 2.95 14.85 1.95
N LEU A 266 2.07 14.10 1.29
CA LEU A 266 1.99 13.95 -0.15
C LEU A 266 1.30 15.13 -0.88
N CYS A 267 0.34 15.79 -0.25
CA CYS A 267 -0.37 16.96 -0.79
C CYS A 267 0.42 18.25 -0.53
N ASP A 268 0.37 19.22 -1.43
CA ASP A 268 0.98 20.54 -1.19
C ASP A 268 0.05 21.45 -0.39
N THR A 269 -0.05 21.23 0.93
CA THR A 269 -0.85 22.06 1.84
C THR A 269 -0.27 22.07 3.26
N PRO A 270 -0.26 23.24 3.94
CA PRO A 270 0.04 23.31 5.36
C PRO A 270 -1.18 22.97 6.24
N ALA A 271 -2.41 23.03 5.68
CA ALA A 271 -3.65 22.78 6.41
C ALA A 271 -4.01 21.28 6.35
N ARG A 272 -3.40 20.50 7.25
CA ARG A 272 -3.65 19.06 7.40
C ARG A 272 -4.48 18.79 8.63
N LEU A 273 -5.48 17.93 8.48
CA LEU A 273 -6.25 17.41 9.59
C LEU A 273 -5.35 16.49 10.42
N HIS A 274 -5.38 16.67 11.74
CA HIS A 274 -4.84 15.72 12.69
C HIS A 274 -6.00 14.92 13.28
N TRP A 275 -5.78 13.64 13.59
CA TRP A 275 -6.82 12.77 14.11
C TRP A 275 -6.24 11.74 15.07
N SER A 276 -6.80 11.65 16.27
CA SER A 276 -6.36 10.67 17.27
C SER A 276 -7.08 9.33 17.07
N PRO A 277 -6.37 8.21 16.88
CA PRO A 277 -7.01 6.90 16.77
C PRO A 277 -7.74 6.45 18.04
N THR A 278 -7.50 7.10 19.18
CA THR A 278 -8.24 6.84 20.44
C THR A 278 -9.59 7.59 20.50
N ALA A 279 -9.86 8.53 19.59
CA ALA A 279 -11.11 9.29 19.58
C ALA A 279 -12.33 8.36 19.49
N GLY A 280 -13.27 8.52 20.44
CA GLY A 280 -14.49 7.73 20.55
C GLY A 280 -14.31 6.32 21.12
N CYS A 281 -13.08 5.90 21.46
CA CYS A 281 -12.80 4.57 22.01
C CYS A 281 -13.20 4.45 23.50
N GLU A 282 -13.79 5.48 24.10
CA GLU A 282 -14.51 5.37 25.37
C GLU A 282 -15.69 4.39 25.24
N ALA A 283 -16.28 4.26 24.04
CA ALA A 283 -17.20 3.18 23.74
C ALA A 283 -16.42 1.90 23.37
N PRO A 284 -16.67 0.76 24.05
CA PRO A 284 -15.91 -0.47 23.82
C PRO A 284 -16.07 -1.03 22.40
N ASP A 285 -17.24 -0.87 21.79
CA ASP A 285 -17.51 -1.31 20.42
C ASP A 285 -16.73 -0.47 19.39
N THR A 286 -16.64 0.84 19.61
CA THR A 286 -15.77 1.72 18.80
C THR A 286 -14.31 1.32 18.94
N ALA A 287 -13.86 1.00 20.16
CA ALA A 287 -12.49 0.54 20.39
C ALA A 287 -12.21 -0.80 19.67
N ALA A 288 -13.19 -1.72 19.63
CA ALA A 288 -13.08 -3.00 18.91
C ALA A 288 -12.97 -2.77 17.40
N ALA A 289 -13.91 -2.03 16.82
CA ALA A 289 -13.90 -1.70 15.40
C ALA A 289 -12.64 -0.93 14.98
N ARG A 290 -12.16 -0.01 15.85
CA ARG A 290 -10.90 0.71 15.67
C ARG A 290 -9.71 -0.22 15.64
N ALA A 291 -9.64 -1.19 16.56
CA ALA A 291 -8.55 -2.17 16.63
C ALA A 291 -8.49 -3.02 15.37
N ILE A 292 -9.64 -3.52 14.91
CA ILE A 292 -9.77 -4.28 13.65
C ILE A 292 -9.25 -3.43 12.47
N ALA A 293 -9.70 -2.19 12.35
CA ALA A 293 -9.30 -1.32 11.23
C ALA A 293 -7.81 -0.93 11.27
N LEU A 294 -7.23 -0.70 12.45
CA LEU A 294 -5.79 -0.42 12.60
C LEU A 294 -4.92 -1.64 12.24
N LEU A 295 -5.38 -2.86 12.55
CA LEU A 295 -4.61 -4.08 12.29
C LEU A 295 -4.85 -4.67 10.90
N ALA A 296 -5.95 -4.32 10.24
CA ALA A 296 -6.34 -4.89 8.94
C ALA A 296 -5.22 -4.88 7.87
N PRO A 297 -4.41 -3.81 7.71
CA PRO A 297 -3.30 -3.81 6.76
C PRO A 297 -2.27 -4.92 6.96
N VAL A 298 -1.96 -5.24 8.22
CA VAL A 298 -0.90 -6.20 8.59
C VAL A 298 -1.46 -7.57 8.95
N ARG A 299 -2.79 -7.71 9.02
CA ARG A 299 -3.48 -8.91 9.48
C ARG A 299 -3.10 -10.13 8.63
N PRO A 300 -2.58 -11.22 9.26
CA PRO A 300 -2.36 -12.48 8.58
C PRO A 300 -3.65 -13.05 7.99
N GLN A 301 -3.56 -13.63 6.79
CA GLN A 301 -4.71 -14.22 6.08
C GLN A 301 -4.81 -15.73 6.27
N ALA A 302 -3.73 -16.39 6.69
CA ALA A 302 -3.73 -17.83 6.91
C ALA A 302 -4.58 -18.17 8.13
N ARG A 303 -5.47 -19.18 8.00
CA ARG A 303 -6.36 -19.61 9.09
C ARG A 303 -5.60 -20.05 10.35
N ILE A 304 -4.38 -20.56 10.19
CA ILE A 304 -3.52 -20.97 11.31
C ILE A 304 -3.16 -19.80 12.23
N ASP A 305 -3.11 -18.58 11.68
CA ASP A 305 -2.73 -17.35 12.39
C ASP A 305 -3.95 -16.57 12.93
N ALA A 306 -5.17 -17.07 12.72
CA ALA A 306 -6.41 -16.37 13.08
C ALA A 306 -6.46 -16.04 14.59
N MET A 307 -6.11 -17.01 15.44
CA MET A 307 -6.09 -16.82 16.90
C MET A 307 -5.08 -15.74 17.33
N THR A 308 -3.96 -15.62 16.61
CA THR A 308 -2.95 -14.58 16.87
C THR A 308 -3.49 -13.21 16.49
N ALA A 309 -4.15 -13.09 15.34
CA ALA A 309 -4.80 -11.84 14.92
C ALA A 309 -5.90 -11.41 15.91
N GLU A 310 -6.76 -12.33 16.32
CA GLU A 310 -7.82 -12.07 17.31
C GLU A 310 -7.25 -11.64 18.68
N THR A 311 -6.12 -12.24 19.09
CA THR A 311 -5.41 -11.83 20.31
C THR A 311 -4.87 -10.40 20.17
N ALA A 312 -4.30 -10.04 19.00
CA ALA A 312 -3.82 -8.69 18.74
C ALA A 312 -4.95 -7.65 18.74
N GLU A 313 -6.08 -7.97 18.10
CA GLU A 313 -7.29 -7.15 18.09
C GLU A 313 -7.81 -6.94 19.52
N THR A 314 -7.88 -8.00 20.33
CA THR A 314 -8.29 -7.95 21.74
C THR A 314 -7.37 -7.05 22.58
N LEU A 315 -6.05 -7.25 22.49
CA LEU A 315 -5.07 -6.45 23.21
C LEU A 315 -5.19 -4.96 22.82
N LEU A 316 -5.25 -4.69 21.52
CA LEU A 316 -5.33 -3.33 21.00
C LEU A 316 -6.64 -2.64 21.38
N GLN A 317 -7.78 -3.34 21.33
CA GLN A 317 -9.07 -2.82 21.80
C GLN A 317 -8.98 -2.37 23.26
N CYS A 318 -8.44 -3.23 24.14
CA CYS A 318 -8.33 -2.93 25.55
C CYS A 318 -7.40 -1.73 25.81
N TRP A 319 -6.29 -1.63 25.08
CA TRP A 319 -5.38 -0.48 25.17
C TRP A 319 -5.99 0.81 24.65
N LEU A 320 -6.71 0.78 23.52
CA LEU A 320 -7.41 1.94 22.98
C LEU A 320 -8.46 2.47 23.95
N HIS A 321 -9.27 1.56 24.51
CA HIS A 321 -10.29 1.93 25.48
C HIS A 321 -9.67 2.49 26.77
N ALA A 322 -8.64 1.84 27.32
CA ALA A 322 -7.91 2.32 28.49
C ALA A 322 -7.29 3.71 28.25
N ALA A 323 -6.72 3.94 27.07
CA ALA A 323 -6.15 5.24 26.72
C ALA A 323 -7.24 6.31 26.60
N ALA A 324 -8.37 6.01 25.96
CA ALA A 324 -9.45 6.97 25.76
C ALA A 324 -10.10 7.41 27.08
N ILE A 325 -10.46 6.47 27.96
CA ILE A 325 -11.16 6.81 29.21
C ILE A 325 -10.29 7.61 30.20
N ASP A 326 -8.97 7.42 30.16
CA ASP A 326 -7.99 8.13 31.01
C ASP A 326 -7.38 9.37 30.30
N GLY A 327 -7.81 9.68 29.08
CA GLY A 327 -7.34 10.85 28.32
C GLY A 327 -5.87 10.77 27.89
N ARG A 328 -5.34 9.57 27.66
CA ARG A 328 -3.94 9.37 27.25
C ARG A 328 -3.74 9.58 25.75
N PRO A 329 -2.60 10.15 25.34
CA PRO A 329 -2.29 10.31 23.92
C PRO A 329 -2.06 8.96 23.25
N PHE A 330 -2.34 8.86 21.95
CA PHE A 330 -2.24 7.60 21.19
C PHE A 330 -0.85 6.94 21.27
N ARG A 331 0.23 7.72 21.39
CA ARG A 331 1.60 7.20 21.61
C ARG A 331 1.73 6.26 22.81
N GLN A 332 0.84 6.38 23.80
CA GLN A 332 0.83 5.50 24.97
C GLN A 332 0.41 4.07 24.59
N VAL A 333 -0.54 3.92 23.67
CA VAL A 333 -0.98 2.60 23.18
C VAL A 333 0.19 1.86 22.56
N HIS A 334 0.98 2.55 21.73
CA HIS A 334 2.20 1.99 21.15
C HIS A 334 3.25 1.61 22.23
N ARG A 335 3.38 2.40 23.30
CA ARG A 335 4.27 2.06 24.43
C ARG A 335 3.85 0.77 25.14
N TRP A 336 2.56 0.56 25.34
CA TRP A 336 2.03 -0.67 25.93
C TRP A 336 2.23 -1.88 25.00
N ALA A 337 2.07 -1.69 23.68
CA ALA A 337 2.31 -2.73 22.68
C ALA A 337 3.78 -3.21 22.66
N LEU A 338 4.74 -2.30 22.91
CA LEU A 338 6.16 -2.62 23.06
C LEU A 338 6.50 -3.37 24.37
N GLY A 339 5.51 -3.69 25.20
CA GLY A 339 5.70 -4.37 26.49
C GLY A 339 6.04 -3.44 27.66
N GLY A 340 6.11 -2.13 27.44
CA GLY A 340 6.36 -1.16 28.51
C GLY A 340 5.17 -1.05 29.47
N ASN A 341 5.37 -1.33 30.76
CA ASN A 341 4.35 -1.23 31.81
C ASN A 341 3.03 -1.97 31.48
N ALA A 342 3.11 -3.22 31.00
CA ALA A 342 1.94 -3.99 30.55
C ALA A 342 0.78 -4.12 31.56
N HIS A 343 1.05 -3.99 32.87
CA HIS A 343 0.02 -4.01 33.91
C HIS A 343 -0.68 -2.66 34.16
N GLU A 344 -0.10 -1.55 33.69
CA GLU A 344 -0.70 -0.21 33.79
C GLU A 344 -2.11 -0.15 33.19
N PRO A 345 -2.36 -0.59 31.94
CA PRO A 345 -3.70 -0.58 31.37
C PRO A 345 -4.66 -1.52 32.12
N VAL A 346 -4.20 -2.67 32.62
CA VAL A 346 -5.03 -3.57 33.43
C VAL A 346 -5.51 -2.88 34.70
N ARG A 347 -4.59 -2.22 35.43
CA ARG A 347 -4.95 -1.48 36.65
C ARG A 347 -5.94 -0.36 36.35
N LEU A 348 -5.68 0.41 35.29
CA LEU A 348 -6.56 1.49 34.83
C LEU A 348 -7.97 0.97 34.56
N LEU A 349 -8.12 -0.11 33.80
CA LEU A 349 -9.41 -0.72 33.50
C LEU A 349 -10.12 -1.30 34.74
N ARG A 350 -9.40 -1.68 35.80
CA ARG A 350 -10.00 -2.15 37.05
C ARG A 350 -10.51 -1.02 37.94
N THR A 351 -9.87 0.13 37.91
CA THR A 351 -10.14 1.22 38.88
C THR A 351 -10.93 2.37 38.29
N HIS A 352 -10.91 2.54 36.96
CA HIS A 352 -11.56 3.68 36.32
C HIS A 352 -13.07 3.47 36.19
N THR A 353 -13.85 4.47 36.59
CA THR A 353 -15.34 4.39 36.66
C THR A 353 -16.01 4.23 35.30
N LYS A 354 -15.39 4.72 34.23
CA LYS A 354 -15.88 4.59 32.85
C LYS A 354 -15.37 3.33 32.13
N ALA A 355 -14.61 2.47 32.80
CA ALA A 355 -14.10 1.26 32.17
C ALA A 355 -15.25 0.30 31.86
N ALA A 356 -15.30 -0.21 30.63
CA ALA A 356 -16.29 -1.21 30.24
C ALA A 356 -16.07 -2.50 31.03
N SER A 357 -17.17 -3.06 31.54
CA SER A 357 -17.15 -4.29 32.33
C SER A 357 -16.48 -5.43 31.56
N GLY A 358 -15.67 -6.22 32.25
CA GLY A 358 -14.99 -7.39 31.68
C GLY A 358 -13.70 -7.11 30.90
N LEU A 359 -13.48 -5.90 30.37
CA LEU A 359 -12.26 -5.61 29.58
C LEU A 359 -10.96 -5.75 30.38
N ALA A 360 -10.98 -5.46 31.69
CA ALA A 360 -9.83 -5.68 32.55
C ALA A 360 -9.43 -7.17 32.62
N GLY A 361 -10.41 -8.06 32.78
CA GLY A 361 -10.20 -9.51 32.84
C GLY A 361 -9.83 -10.08 31.46
N LEU A 362 -10.45 -9.56 30.40
CA LEU A 362 -10.11 -9.92 29.02
C LEU A 362 -8.66 -9.58 28.69
N LEU A 363 -8.22 -8.36 29.04
CA LEU A 363 -6.84 -7.91 28.85
C LEU A 363 -5.86 -8.77 29.66
N GLU A 364 -6.16 -9.01 30.94
CA GLU A 364 -5.31 -9.85 31.78
C GLU A 364 -5.19 -11.28 31.22
N SER A 365 -6.31 -11.89 30.82
CA SER A 365 -6.33 -13.21 30.19
C SER A 365 -5.51 -13.26 28.91
N ALA A 366 -5.57 -12.22 28.07
CA ALA A 366 -4.76 -12.13 26.85
C ALA A 366 -3.26 -11.96 27.16
N LEU A 367 -2.91 -11.22 28.22
CA LEU A 367 -1.51 -10.97 28.62
C LEU A 367 -0.86 -12.15 29.36
N THR A 368 -1.63 -12.95 30.09
CA THR A 368 -1.14 -14.10 30.87
C THR A 368 -1.43 -15.45 30.21
N GLY A 369 -2.12 -15.45 29.07
CA GLY A 369 -2.47 -16.66 28.32
C GLY A 369 -1.26 -17.32 27.66
N HIS A 370 -1.34 -17.58 26.35
CA HIS A 370 -0.29 -18.32 25.64
C HIS A 370 0.88 -17.36 25.30
N PRO A 371 2.10 -17.54 25.86
CA PRO A 371 3.18 -16.56 25.72
C PRO A 371 3.59 -16.30 24.27
N GLU A 372 3.77 -17.36 23.48
CA GLU A 372 4.15 -17.24 22.06
C GLU A 372 3.09 -16.49 21.25
N ARG A 373 1.81 -16.81 21.44
CA ARG A 373 0.71 -16.12 20.75
C ARG A 373 0.63 -14.64 21.12
N ARG A 374 0.82 -14.34 22.42
CA ARG A 374 0.86 -12.96 22.91
C ARG A 374 2.02 -12.19 22.30
N GLU A 375 3.21 -12.78 22.22
CA GLU A 375 4.40 -12.15 21.63
C GLU A 375 4.18 -11.87 20.14
N MET A 376 3.66 -12.83 19.38
CA MET A 376 3.30 -12.63 17.97
C MET A 376 2.22 -11.55 17.78
N ALA A 377 1.23 -11.49 18.68
CA ALA A 377 0.16 -10.48 18.66
C ALA A 377 0.69 -9.06 18.96
N GLN A 378 1.63 -8.95 19.91
CA GLN A 378 2.34 -7.70 20.21
C GLN A 378 3.19 -7.27 19.02
N GLU A 379 3.95 -8.19 18.41
CA GLU A 379 4.75 -7.91 17.21
C GLU A 379 3.89 -7.39 16.07
N LEU A 380 2.71 -7.98 15.86
CA LEU A 380 1.74 -7.51 14.86
C LEU A 380 1.32 -6.06 15.11
N THR A 381 1.05 -5.70 16.36
CA THR A 381 0.67 -4.34 16.76
C THR A 381 1.82 -3.35 16.59
N VAL A 382 3.04 -3.74 17.02
CA VAL A 382 4.25 -2.93 16.85
C VAL A 382 4.53 -2.68 15.36
N ARG A 383 4.37 -3.70 14.52
CA ARG A 383 4.52 -3.59 13.07
C ARG A 383 3.50 -2.62 12.47
N ALA A 384 2.23 -2.71 12.87
CA ALA A 384 1.19 -1.76 12.43
C ALA A 384 1.56 -0.30 12.76
N PHE A 385 2.23 -0.07 13.88
CA PHE A 385 2.57 1.28 14.34
C PHE A 385 4.02 1.70 14.11
N ALA A 386 4.77 0.95 13.30
CA ALA A 386 6.19 1.24 13.02
C ALA A 386 6.41 2.67 12.48
N ALA A 387 5.43 3.20 11.73
CA ALA A 387 5.48 4.54 11.17
C ALA A 387 5.38 5.66 12.23
N LEU A 388 4.96 5.36 13.47
CA LEU A 388 5.00 6.30 14.59
C LEU A 388 6.44 6.64 15.03
N SER A 389 7.47 6.00 14.48
CA SER A 389 8.86 6.48 14.63
C SER A 389 9.07 7.85 13.98
N SER A 390 8.28 8.18 12.96
CA SER A 390 8.31 9.46 12.26
C SER A 390 7.55 10.55 13.00
N ILE A 391 8.16 11.74 13.12
CA ILE A 391 7.58 12.88 13.86
C ILE A 391 6.27 13.35 13.22
N HIS A 392 6.25 13.61 11.92
CA HIS A 392 5.05 14.05 11.20
C HIS A 392 3.84 13.10 11.35
N ILE A 393 4.06 11.78 11.34
CA ILE A 393 2.99 10.79 11.56
C ILE A 393 2.49 10.79 13.02
N ARG A 394 3.38 11.02 13.98
CA ARG A 394 2.98 11.20 15.39
C ARG A 394 2.14 12.47 15.58
N GLU A 395 2.54 13.57 14.96
CA GLU A 395 1.79 14.83 15.00
C GLU A 395 0.42 14.66 14.34
N ALA A 396 0.31 13.91 13.24
CA ALA A 396 -0.97 13.54 12.63
C ALA A 396 -1.91 12.79 13.58
N CYS A 397 -1.41 12.23 14.69
CA CYS A 397 -2.20 11.57 15.73
C CYS A 397 -2.55 12.47 16.92
N THR A 398 -2.17 13.74 16.92
CA THR A 398 -2.38 14.70 18.01
C THR A 398 -3.28 15.85 17.57
N PRO A 399 -4.60 15.66 17.54
CA PRO A 399 -5.55 16.68 17.13
C PRO A 399 -5.61 17.84 18.12
N ASN A 400 -5.82 19.03 17.59
CA ASN A 400 -6.30 20.16 18.37
C ASN A 400 -7.85 20.13 18.43
N ARG A 401 -8.43 21.07 19.18
CA ARG A 401 -9.89 21.16 19.33
C ARG A 401 -10.60 21.46 18.01
N SER A 402 -10.01 22.30 17.14
CA SER A 402 -10.59 22.61 15.83
C SER A 402 -10.59 21.41 14.89
N ASP A 403 -9.55 20.56 14.91
CA ASP A 403 -9.49 19.34 14.09
C ASP A 403 -10.65 18.40 14.44
N SER A 404 -10.88 18.20 15.75
CA SER A 404 -11.94 17.31 16.24
C SER A 404 -13.32 17.82 15.85
N LEU A 405 -13.57 19.13 16.03
CA LEU A 405 -14.83 19.76 15.64
C LEU A 405 -15.04 19.70 14.12
N ALA A 406 -14.01 19.99 13.33
CA ALA A 406 -14.10 19.95 11.87
C ALA A 406 -14.42 18.53 11.36
N LEU A 407 -13.77 17.50 11.92
CA LEU A 407 -14.05 16.11 11.55
C LEU A 407 -15.43 15.63 12.01
N GLU A 408 -15.98 16.18 13.10
CA GLU A 408 -17.33 15.83 13.55
C GLU A 408 -18.42 16.54 12.74
N SER A 409 -18.16 17.74 12.21
CA SER A 409 -19.17 18.56 11.54
C SER A 409 -19.14 18.46 10.01
N PHE A 410 -18.02 18.08 9.38
CA PHE A 410 -17.87 18.17 7.91
C PHE A 410 -18.99 17.46 7.15
N ALA A 411 -19.44 16.30 7.62
CA ALA A 411 -20.49 15.54 6.92
C ALA A 411 -21.84 16.28 6.93
N GLY A 412 -22.20 16.92 8.05
CA GLY A 412 -23.42 17.73 8.15
C GLY A 412 -23.32 19.06 7.40
N GLU A 413 -22.10 19.52 7.11
CA GLU A 413 -21.80 20.75 6.36
C GLU A 413 -21.56 20.49 4.85
N GLY A 414 -21.84 19.28 4.33
CA GLY A 414 -21.61 18.94 2.91
C GLY A 414 -20.12 18.83 2.52
N GLY A 415 -19.25 18.71 3.52
CA GLY A 415 -17.80 18.72 3.39
C GLY A 415 -17.20 17.47 2.76
N THR A 416 -15.91 17.51 2.50
CA THR A 416 -15.15 16.41 1.90
C THR A 416 -13.90 16.12 2.69
N LEU A 417 -13.70 14.85 3.06
CA LEU A 417 -12.46 14.37 3.63
C LEU A 417 -11.65 13.62 2.56
N TYR A 418 -10.46 14.12 2.27
CA TYR A 418 -9.44 13.40 1.52
C TYR A 418 -8.54 12.64 2.49
N VAL A 419 -8.42 11.34 2.29
CA VAL A 419 -7.47 10.45 2.98
C VAL A 419 -6.43 10.04 1.95
N VAL A 420 -5.23 10.61 2.05
CA VAL A 420 -4.18 10.47 1.03
C VAL A 420 -3.02 9.68 1.62
N GLY A 421 -2.53 8.69 0.87
CA GLY A 421 -1.47 7.82 1.34
C GLY A 421 -0.62 7.24 0.23
N GLU A 422 0.59 6.79 0.60
CA GLU A 422 1.46 6.08 -0.33
C GLU A 422 0.83 4.72 -0.69
N PRO A 423 0.89 4.30 -1.96
CA PRO A 423 0.41 2.98 -2.35
C PRO A 423 1.42 1.89 -1.93
N ILE A 424 1.00 1.01 -1.04
CA ILE A 424 1.81 -0.08 -0.48
C ILE A 424 1.16 -1.44 -0.80
N GLU A 425 1.84 -2.25 -1.62
CA GLU A 425 1.35 -3.59 -1.99
C GLU A 425 1.57 -4.63 -0.88
N ASP A 426 2.72 -4.60 -0.20
CA ASP A 426 3.04 -5.54 0.89
C ASP A 426 3.27 -4.82 2.23
N PRO A 427 2.20 -4.40 2.93
CA PRO A 427 2.29 -3.70 4.20
C PRO A 427 2.82 -4.57 5.34
N ARG A 428 2.96 -5.89 5.16
CA ARG A 428 3.61 -6.76 6.17
C ARG A 428 5.10 -6.52 6.27
N SER A 429 5.73 -6.00 5.21
CA SER A 429 7.14 -5.59 5.24
C SER A 429 7.34 -4.18 5.82
N GLY A 430 6.33 -3.33 5.70
CA GLY A 430 6.34 -1.96 6.19
C GLY A 430 5.02 -1.26 5.83
N PRO A 431 4.09 -1.08 6.76
CA PRO A 431 2.75 -0.59 6.44
C PRO A 431 2.66 0.93 6.27
N GLY A 432 3.73 1.68 6.56
CA GLY A 432 3.70 3.15 6.53
C GLY A 432 2.54 3.69 7.38
N ALA A 433 1.86 4.72 6.87
CA ALA A 433 0.68 5.27 7.54
C ALA A 433 -0.63 4.50 7.28
N MET A 434 -0.61 3.43 6.48
CA MET A 434 -1.82 2.69 6.06
C MET A 434 -2.77 2.29 7.20
N PRO A 435 -2.30 1.85 8.39
CA PRO A 435 -3.15 1.59 9.56
C PRO A 435 -3.98 2.79 9.98
N LEU A 436 -3.38 3.99 10.00
CA LEU A 436 -4.07 5.23 10.37
C LEU A 436 -5.10 5.63 9.29
N LEU A 437 -4.71 5.54 8.02
CA LEU A 437 -5.60 5.83 6.88
C LEU A 437 -6.82 4.90 6.88
N THR A 438 -6.59 3.60 7.06
CA THR A 438 -7.61 2.56 7.13
C THR A 438 -8.56 2.81 8.30
N ALA A 439 -8.02 3.13 9.47
CA ALA A 439 -8.81 3.41 10.66
C ALA A 439 -9.66 4.68 10.51
N LEU A 440 -9.10 5.78 10.00
CA LEU A 440 -9.86 7.02 9.80
C LEU A 440 -10.96 6.84 8.76
N ALA A 441 -10.64 6.26 7.59
CA ALA A 441 -11.63 6.00 6.55
C ALA A 441 -12.77 5.11 7.09
N SER A 442 -12.43 4.05 7.82
CA SER A 442 -13.42 3.16 8.45
C SER A 442 -14.30 3.89 9.47
N HIS A 443 -13.74 4.83 10.22
CA HIS A 443 -14.49 5.63 11.18
C HIS A 443 -15.48 6.59 10.52
N VAL A 444 -15.08 7.21 9.40
CA VAL A 444 -15.95 8.10 8.66
C VAL A 444 -17.10 7.34 8.00
N VAL A 445 -16.82 6.16 7.43
CA VAL A 445 -17.88 5.27 6.92
C VAL A 445 -18.89 4.95 8.02
N GLU A 446 -18.40 4.53 9.19
CA GLU A 446 -19.27 4.17 10.32
C GLU A 446 -20.00 5.39 10.91
N HIS A 447 -19.39 6.57 10.87
CA HIS A 447 -20.06 7.82 11.20
C HIS A 447 -21.22 8.10 10.23
N GLY A 448 -20.99 7.96 8.92
CA GLY A 448 -22.02 8.10 7.88
C GLY A 448 -23.17 7.12 8.06
N ARG A 449 -22.90 5.83 8.32
CA ARG A 449 -23.93 4.82 8.64
C ARG A 449 -24.77 5.22 9.84
N ARG A 450 -24.12 5.67 10.92
CA ARG A 450 -24.80 6.14 12.13
C ARG A 450 -25.63 7.40 11.90
N MET A 451 -25.20 8.31 11.03
CA MET A 451 -26.00 9.46 10.63
C MET A 451 -27.24 9.03 9.83
N ALA A 452 -27.07 8.14 8.85
CA ALA A 452 -28.17 7.58 8.06
C ALA A 452 -29.23 6.91 8.97
N ALA A 453 -28.79 6.05 9.88
CA ALA A 453 -29.68 5.34 10.81
C ALA A 453 -30.47 6.27 11.77
N ARG A 454 -29.98 7.49 12.01
CA ARG A 454 -30.69 8.51 12.83
C ARG A 454 -31.57 9.46 12.00
N SER A 455 -31.45 9.41 10.68
CA SER A 455 -32.27 10.22 9.77
C SER A 455 -33.71 9.72 9.74
N THR A 456 -34.66 10.64 9.56
CA THR A 456 -36.11 10.33 9.51
C THR A 456 -36.45 9.26 8.47
N ASP A 457 -35.78 9.31 7.32
CA ASP A 457 -35.98 8.38 6.20
C ASP A 457 -35.02 7.18 6.25
N GLY A 458 -34.23 7.03 7.32
CA GLY A 458 -33.19 6.00 7.45
C GLY A 458 -31.99 6.19 6.52
N ARG A 459 -31.94 7.31 5.78
CA ARG A 459 -30.94 7.61 4.75
C ARG A 459 -30.40 9.03 4.86
N LEU A 460 -29.17 9.24 4.39
CA LEU A 460 -28.58 10.57 4.22
C LEU A 460 -29.16 11.27 2.99
N ASP A 461 -29.56 12.53 3.15
CA ASP A 461 -29.99 13.41 2.05
C ASP A 461 -29.36 14.80 2.23
N PRO A 462 -28.36 15.18 1.41
CA PRO A 462 -27.77 14.40 0.32
C PRO A 462 -26.93 13.20 0.81
N PRO A 463 -26.76 12.13 0.00
CA PRO A 463 -25.99 10.94 0.38
C PRO A 463 -24.50 11.25 0.58
N MET A 464 -23.82 10.44 1.39
CA MET A 464 -22.36 10.54 1.54
C MET A 464 -21.65 9.64 0.52
N THR A 465 -21.00 10.25 -0.47
CA THR A 465 -20.30 9.53 -1.53
C THR A 465 -18.95 9.01 -1.05
N LEU A 466 -18.71 7.71 -1.24
CA LEU A 466 -17.42 7.08 -0.93
C LEU A 466 -16.66 6.83 -2.23
N VAL A 467 -15.55 7.54 -2.45
CA VAL A 467 -14.66 7.35 -3.60
C VAL A 467 -13.37 6.70 -3.10
N LEU A 468 -13.22 5.41 -3.34
CA LEU A 468 -12.16 4.57 -2.78
C LEU A 468 -11.17 4.16 -3.88
N ASP A 469 -10.27 5.08 -4.25
CA ASP A 469 -9.23 4.86 -5.25
C ASP A 469 -8.00 4.17 -4.68
N ASP A 470 -7.55 3.11 -5.37
CA ASP A 470 -6.42 2.28 -5.00
C ASP A 470 -6.50 1.77 -3.56
N VAL A 471 -7.73 1.54 -3.09
CA VAL A 471 -8.05 1.35 -1.68
C VAL A 471 -7.34 0.14 -1.07
N ALA A 472 -7.08 -0.91 -1.86
CA ALA A 472 -6.32 -2.08 -1.41
C ALA A 472 -4.84 -1.78 -1.11
N ALA A 473 -4.26 -0.76 -1.75
CA ALA A 473 -2.89 -0.33 -1.55
C ALA A 473 -2.76 0.93 -0.69
N VAL A 474 -3.86 1.63 -0.36
CA VAL A 474 -3.82 2.87 0.45
C VAL A 474 -4.45 2.68 1.83
N ALA A 475 -5.64 2.08 1.89
CA ALA A 475 -6.41 1.94 3.11
C ALA A 475 -7.41 0.77 2.98
N PRO A 476 -7.01 -0.50 3.19
CA PRO A 476 -7.91 -1.63 3.00
C PRO A 476 -8.99 -1.70 4.08
N LEU A 477 -10.18 -1.13 3.81
CA LEU A 477 -11.33 -1.12 4.73
C LEU A 477 -11.83 -2.54 5.05
N PRO A 478 -11.90 -2.95 6.32
CA PRO A 478 -12.43 -4.26 6.72
C PRO A 478 -13.87 -4.50 6.26
N GLN A 479 -14.72 -3.49 6.37
CA GLN A 479 -16.15 -3.54 6.05
C GLN A 479 -16.46 -3.34 4.55
N LEU A 480 -15.45 -3.30 3.67
CA LEU A 480 -15.68 -3.08 2.24
C LEU A 480 -16.63 -4.09 1.58
N PRO A 481 -16.56 -5.41 1.87
CA PRO A 481 -17.50 -6.37 1.30
C PRO A 481 -18.95 -6.08 1.71
N GLU A 482 -19.16 -5.71 2.99
CA GLU A 482 -20.50 -5.36 3.51
C GLU A 482 -21.02 -4.06 2.90
N LEU A 483 -20.15 -3.07 2.68
CA LEU A 483 -20.49 -1.84 1.96
C LEU A 483 -20.99 -2.17 0.55
N LEU A 484 -20.33 -3.07 -0.17
CA LEU A 484 -20.78 -3.40 -1.52
C LEU A 484 -22.10 -4.19 -1.51
N SER A 485 -22.31 -5.10 -0.56
CA SER A 485 -23.50 -5.96 -0.53
C SER A 485 -24.77 -5.31 -0.01
N THR A 486 -24.68 -4.31 0.88
CA THR A 486 -25.82 -3.88 1.74
C THR A 486 -26.37 -2.49 1.37
N ASN A 487 -25.91 -1.90 0.26
CA ASN A 487 -25.93 -0.43 0.10
C ASN A 487 -27.13 0.19 -0.64
N GLN A 488 -28.21 -0.54 -0.93
CA GLN A 488 -29.40 0.13 -1.49
C GLN A 488 -30.15 0.98 -0.44
N ASP A 489 -30.09 0.62 0.85
CA ASP A 489 -30.94 1.25 1.87
C ASP A 489 -30.24 2.34 2.72
N GLN A 490 -28.90 2.40 2.74
CA GLN A 490 -28.14 3.24 3.70
C GLN A 490 -27.54 4.55 3.15
N ALA A 491 -27.73 4.86 1.86
CA ALA A 491 -27.29 6.11 1.22
C ALA A 491 -25.77 6.44 1.35
N LEU A 492 -24.92 5.41 1.25
CA LEU A 492 -23.47 5.54 1.11
C LEU A 492 -23.00 5.02 -0.26
N PRO A 493 -23.32 5.71 -1.37
CA PRO A 493 -22.93 5.23 -2.69
C PRO A 493 -21.40 5.11 -2.78
N THR A 494 -20.94 3.90 -3.10
CA THR A 494 -19.53 3.51 -2.98
C THR A 494 -18.94 3.18 -4.34
N LEU A 495 -17.99 3.99 -4.80
CA LEU A 495 -17.14 3.72 -5.95
C LEU A 495 -15.80 3.15 -5.45
N VAL A 496 -15.52 1.91 -5.80
CA VAL A 496 -14.28 1.20 -5.45
C VAL A 496 -13.43 1.06 -6.70
N LEU A 497 -12.21 1.58 -6.68
CA LEU A 497 -11.27 1.40 -7.79
C LEU A 497 -10.02 0.66 -7.35
N LEU A 498 -9.69 -0.41 -8.07
CA LEU A 498 -8.64 -1.36 -7.73
C LEU A 498 -7.72 -1.59 -8.93
N ARG A 499 -6.49 -2.02 -8.67
CA ARG A 499 -5.53 -2.31 -9.76
C ARG A 499 -5.89 -3.60 -10.50
N SER A 500 -6.29 -4.63 -9.75
CA SER A 500 -6.69 -5.93 -10.30
C SER A 500 -7.57 -6.72 -9.33
N GLN A 501 -8.17 -7.82 -9.80
CA GLN A 501 -8.97 -8.72 -8.96
C GLN A 501 -8.09 -9.50 -7.98
N GLU A 502 -6.85 -9.83 -8.35
CA GLU A 502 -5.89 -10.52 -7.50
C GLU A 502 -5.52 -9.67 -6.29
N GLN A 503 -5.35 -8.35 -6.49
CA GLN A 503 -5.14 -7.40 -5.40
C GLN A 503 -6.32 -7.40 -4.42
N ALA A 504 -7.56 -7.46 -4.94
CA ALA A 504 -8.76 -7.57 -4.12
C ALA A 504 -8.77 -8.86 -3.29
N ARG A 505 -8.51 -10.01 -3.93
CA ARG A 505 -8.47 -11.33 -3.26
C ARG A 505 -7.36 -11.45 -2.24
N ALA A 506 -6.27 -10.70 -2.39
CA ALA A 506 -5.19 -10.64 -1.41
C ALA A 506 -5.59 -9.91 -0.11
N ARG A 507 -6.61 -9.05 -0.17
CA ARG A 507 -7.07 -8.23 0.96
C ARG A 507 -8.35 -8.73 1.60
N TRP A 508 -9.32 -9.16 0.78
CA TRP A 508 -10.64 -9.58 1.23
C TRP A 508 -10.89 -11.04 0.86
N THR A 509 -11.35 -11.81 1.83
CA THR A 509 -11.69 -13.23 1.67
C THR A 509 -13.03 -13.44 0.98
N SER A 510 -13.95 -12.49 1.14
CA SER A 510 -15.22 -12.45 0.41
C SER A 510 -15.05 -11.77 -0.94
N PRO A 511 -15.70 -12.25 -2.01
CA PRO A 511 -15.67 -11.58 -3.30
C PRO A 511 -16.30 -10.19 -3.20
N LEU A 512 -15.64 -9.20 -3.81
CA LEU A 512 -16.21 -7.87 -3.97
C LEU A 512 -17.18 -7.92 -5.17
N GLN A 513 -18.46 -8.12 -4.89
CA GLN A 513 -19.54 -8.01 -5.88
C GLN A 513 -20.36 -6.75 -5.56
N PRO A 514 -20.60 -5.86 -6.54
CA PRO A 514 -21.50 -4.73 -6.37
C PRO A 514 -22.97 -5.15 -6.26
#